data_AF-A0A9D6ZTC8-F1
#
_entry.id   AF-A0A9D6ZTC8-F1
#
_cell.length_a   1.000
_cell.length_b   1.000
_cell.length_c   1.000
_cell.angle_alpha   90.00
_cell.angle_beta   90.00
_cell.angle_gamma   90.00
#
_symmetry.space_group_name_H-M   'P 1'
#
loop_
_entity.id
_entity.type
_entity.pdbx_description
1 polymer ?
#
loop_
_entity_poly.entity_id
_entity_poly.type
_entity_poly.pdbx_seq_one_letter_code
_entity_poly.pdbx_strand_id
1 'polypeptide(L)'
;MNARRTSLLAAVVLGIAVLVSGPGQTLAAMDPGGIPHYFGPYPNWAYSPLPTGPVATVTVTAGGGGYSAATTVDIVDIYGSGSGALALATIDPVTGAITAIAVSNGGTGYTAPVVVITDNAGAGAVAEATIGGALSGGIRKFVDNVPLLGPAGANNLGQYLPVAVADTASFPGPNPPAADYYEIALVEFMERMHSDLPPTKHRGYVQLETPANFAVSNHVPMFNPDNTPILMPDGVTQAIAVDNPHFLGPVIVATGSVPGQPGRPVRLKFYNLLSAGAGGELFLPVDNTVMGAGPGPKDAMGMDCDPMAGMACEPYKQNRATVHLHGNNTVWISDGTTHQWITPAGESTPYPKGVSARNIPDMPDPGPGAATFYYTNAQSARLMFYHDHAMGITRLNV
;
A
#
# COMPACT_ATOMS: atom_id res chain seq x y z
N MET A 1 -10.07 7.92 81.31
CA MET A 1 -11.26 8.79 81.31
C MET A 1 -11.64 9.00 79.85
N ASN A 2 -12.50 8.14 79.32
CA ASN A 2 -13.94 8.39 79.15
C ASN A 2 -14.29 9.50 78.17
N ALA A 3 -15.03 9.07 77.14
CA ALA A 3 -16.06 9.76 76.39
C ALA A 3 -15.65 10.85 75.38
N ARG A 4 -15.77 10.52 74.09
CA ARG A 4 -16.35 11.45 73.10
C ARG A 4 -17.47 10.77 72.31
N ARG A 5 -18.45 11.62 72.02
CA ARG A 5 -19.85 11.34 71.72
C ARG A 5 -20.07 10.87 70.28
N THR A 6 -21.19 10.18 70.14
CA THR A 6 -21.95 9.84 68.95
C THR A 6 -22.22 11.01 68.01
N SER A 7 -22.18 10.74 66.69
CA SER A 7 -23.17 11.25 65.74
C SER A 7 -23.34 10.26 64.60
N LEU A 8 -24.59 9.85 64.35
CA LEU A 8 -25.04 8.99 63.27
C LEU A 8 -24.78 9.68 61.92
N LEU A 9 -24.11 8.99 60.99
CA LEU A 9 -24.26 9.25 59.55
C LEU A 9 -25.20 8.18 58.98
N ALA A 10 -26.35 8.63 58.48
CA ALA A 10 -27.30 7.80 57.74
C ALA A 10 -26.64 7.33 56.44
N ALA A 11 -26.55 6.02 56.26
CA ALA A 11 -26.13 5.39 55.02
C ALA A 11 -27.28 5.48 53.99
N VAL A 12 -27.05 6.21 52.91
CA VAL A 12 -27.89 6.12 51.70
C VAL A 12 -27.44 4.89 50.93
N VAL A 13 -28.21 3.82 51.04
CA VAL A 13 -28.09 2.62 50.20
C VAL A 13 -28.65 2.99 48.83
N LEU A 14 -27.77 3.30 47.87
CA LEU A 14 -28.15 3.39 46.47
C LEU A 14 -28.21 1.96 45.92
N GLY A 15 -29.43 1.44 45.76
CA GLY A 15 -29.68 0.15 45.14
C GLY A 15 -29.20 0.14 43.69
N ILE A 16 -28.16 -0.63 43.43
CA ILE A 16 -27.72 -1.00 42.08
C ILE A 16 -28.82 -1.90 41.49
N ALA A 17 -29.66 -1.32 40.63
CA ALA A 17 -30.46 -2.12 39.73
C ALA A 17 -29.51 -2.76 38.71
N VAL A 18 -29.35 -4.07 38.81
CA VAL A 18 -28.63 -4.90 37.86
C VAL A 18 -29.35 -4.77 36.51
N LEU A 19 -28.75 -4.01 35.59
CA LEU A 19 -29.08 -4.05 34.17
C LEU A 19 -28.79 -5.48 33.68
N VAL A 20 -29.85 -6.22 33.39
CA VAL A 20 -29.76 -7.48 32.67
C VAL A 20 -29.35 -7.12 31.24
N SER A 21 -28.08 -7.30 30.93
CA SER A 21 -27.57 -7.27 29.56
C SER A 21 -28.35 -8.28 28.73
N GLY A 22 -28.93 -7.86 27.61
CA GLY A 22 -29.32 -8.80 26.54
C GLY A 22 -28.11 -9.64 26.11
N PRO A 23 -28.31 -10.73 25.33
CA PRO A 23 -27.22 -11.62 24.95
C PRO A 23 -26.14 -10.78 24.26
N GLY A 24 -25.00 -10.62 24.94
CA GLY A 24 -23.85 -9.96 24.38
C GLY A 24 -23.52 -10.67 23.07
N GLN A 25 -23.51 -9.92 21.98
CA GLN A 25 -22.88 -10.36 20.75
C GLN A 25 -21.44 -10.71 21.12
N THR A 26 -21.15 -12.01 21.22
CA THR A 26 -19.80 -12.49 21.51
C THR A 26 -18.91 -12.01 20.39
N LEU A 27 -17.87 -11.24 20.72
CA LEU A 27 -16.83 -10.87 19.77
C LEU A 27 -16.34 -12.14 19.08
N ALA A 28 -16.35 -12.12 17.75
CA ALA A 28 -15.89 -13.23 16.95
C ALA A 28 -14.46 -13.64 17.34
N ALA A 29 -14.25 -14.92 17.62
CA ALA A 29 -12.95 -15.49 17.95
C ALA A 29 -12.22 -15.95 16.68
N MET A 30 -10.90 -15.79 16.65
CA MET A 30 -10.06 -16.32 15.58
C MET A 30 -10.05 -17.86 15.61
N ASP A 31 -9.97 -18.50 14.44
CA ASP A 31 -9.81 -19.95 14.28
C ASP A 31 -8.46 -20.28 13.59
N PRO A 32 -7.35 -20.37 14.35
CA PRO A 32 -6.04 -20.71 13.79
C PRO A 32 -6.05 -22.12 13.19
N GLY A 33 -5.83 -22.21 11.87
CA GLY A 33 -5.83 -23.49 11.12
C GLY A 33 -7.10 -23.77 10.31
N GLY A 34 -8.11 -22.90 10.40
CA GLY A 34 -9.31 -22.93 9.56
C GLY A 34 -9.05 -22.48 8.11
N ILE A 35 -10.11 -22.48 7.29
CA ILE A 35 -10.06 -22.02 5.90
C ILE A 35 -9.67 -20.53 5.87
N PRO A 36 -8.62 -20.10 5.12
CA PRO A 36 -8.24 -18.70 5.06
C PRO A 36 -9.38 -17.82 4.50
N HIS A 37 -9.91 -16.93 5.33
CA HIS A 37 -10.92 -15.97 4.91
C HIS A 37 -10.28 -14.65 4.47
N TYR A 38 -9.88 -14.54 3.19
CA TYR A 38 -9.22 -13.35 2.63
C TYR A 38 -10.04 -12.05 2.77
N PHE A 39 -11.37 -12.14 2.85
CA PHE A 39 -12.31 -11.04 3.13
C PHE A 39 -13.34 -11.42 4.20
N GLY A 40 -12.92 -12.19 5.22
CA GLY A 40 -13.82 -12.86 6.15
C GLY A 40 -14.85 -11.98 6.87
N PRO A 41 -15.85 -12.59 7.52
CA PRO A 41 -16.85 -11.89 8.34
C PRO A 41 -16.25 -11.21 9.60
N TYR A 42 -14.93 -11.28 9.77
CA TYR A 42 -14.19 -10.72 10.88
C TYR A 42 -13.56 -9.39 10.45
N PRO A 43 -13.78 -8.28 11.19
CA PRO A 43 -13.14 -7.01 10.90
C PRO A 43 -11.62 -7.19 10.79
N ASN A 44 -11.01 -6.65 9.73
CA ASN A 44 -9.56 -6.67 9.64
C ASN A 44 -8.98 -5.87 10.81
N TRP A 45 -7.90 -6.36 11.41
CA TRP A 45 -7.21 -5.71 12.54
C TRP A 45 -6.37 -4.51 12.09
N ALA A 46 -6.76 -3.87 10.98
CA ALA A 46 -6.28 -2.54 10.67
C ALA A 46 -6.95 -1.60 11.68
N TYR A 47 -6.36 -1.45 12.87
CA TYR A 47 -6.63 -0.36 13.81
C TYR A 47 -6.19 0.99 13.21
N SER A 48 -6.41 1.21 11.92
CA SER A 48 -6.37 2.55 11.35
C SER A 48 -7.31 3.37 12.22
N PRO A 49 -6.80 4.44 12.88
CA PRO A 49 -7.65 5.24 13.73
C PRO A 49 -8.90 5.60 12.93
N LEU A 50 -10.06 5.42 13.54
CA LEU A 50 -11.30 5.76 12.87
C LEU A 50 -11.46 7.29 13.00
N PRO A 51 -12.01 7.96 11.98
CA PRO A 51 -12.34 9.36 12.11
C PRO A 51 -13.33 9.55 13.27
N THR A 52 -13.07 10.57 14.07
CA THR A 52 -13.94 10.95 15.21
C THR A 52 -14.65 12.26 14.88
N GLY A 53 -15.87 12.43 15.33
CA GLY A 53 -16.61 13.67 15.09
C GLY A 53 -17.93 13.78 15.84
N PRO A 54 -18.68 14.87 15.65
CA PRO A 54 -20.07 14.95 16.09
C PRO A 54 -20.95 14.01 15.26
N VAL A 55 -22.04 13.53 15.83
CA VAL A 55 -23.14 12.91 15.09
C VAL A 55 -23.81 13.97 14.21
N ALA A 56 -23.85 13.72 12.91
CA ALA A 56 -24.43 14.62 11.93
C ALA A 56 -25.90 14.29 11.64
N THR A 57 -26.22 13.01 11.46
CA THR A 57 -27.57 12.56 11.09
C THR A 57 -27.94 11.29 11.80
N VAL A 58 -29.24 11.11 12.06
CA VAL A 58 -29.84 9.84 12.43
C VAL A 58 -30.92 9.49 11.42
N THR A 59 -30.78 8.35 10.77
CA THR A 59 -31.73 7.85 9.76
C THR A 59 -32.54 6.71 10.35
N VAL A 60 -33.87 6.83 10.33
CA VAL A 60 -34.77 5.76 10.76
C VAL A 60 -34.88 4.74 9.63
N THR A 61 -34.45 3.50 9.88
CA THR A 61 -34.52 2.39 8.91
C THR A 61 -35.76 1.52 9.13
N ALA A 62 -36.29 1.51 10.35
CA ALA A 62 -37.61 0.97 10.68
C ALA A 62 -38.26 1.83 11.77
N GLY A 63 -39.51 2.28 11.57
CA GLY A 63 -40.20 3.15 12.52
C GLY A 63 -40.83 2.44 13.72
N GLY A 64 -41.01 1.12 13.64
CA GLY A 64 -41.73 0.33 14.65
C GLY A 64 -43.17 0.81 14.88
N GLY A 65 -43.69 0.63 16.10
CA GLY A 65 -45.01 1.12 16.49
C GLY A 65 -45.22 1.10 18.00
N GLY A 66 -46.25 1.81 18.47
CA GLY A 66 -46.61 1.90 19.90
C GLY A 66 -45.77 2.85 20.75
N TYR A 67 -44.90 3.66 20.12
CA TYR A 67 -44.09 4.67 20.81
C TYR A 67 -44.95 5.83 21.31
N SER A 68 -44.50 6.48 22.39
CA SER A 68 -45.25 7.53 23.10
C SER A 68 -44.41 8.80 23.31
N ALA A 69 -45.01 9.87 23.83
CA ALA A 69 -44.27 11.08 24.19
C ALA A 69 -43.17 10.85 25.26
N ALA A 70 -43.14 9.68 25.91
CA ALA A 70 -42.09 9.28 26.84
C ALA A 70 -40.87 8.63 26.17
N THR A 71 -40.89 8.43 24.84
CA THR A 71 -39.76 7.83 24.11
C THR A 71 -38.50 8.68 24.24
N THR A 72 -37.40 8.06 24.63
CA THR A 72 -36.06 8.68 24.65
C THR A 72 -35.19 8.12 23.54
N VAL A 73 -34.32 8.96 23.01
CA VAL A 73 -33.30 8.58 22.00
C VAL A 73 -31.94 8.94 22.58
N ASP A 74 -31.20 7.92 22.97
CA ASP A 74 -29.82 8.05 23.41
C ASP A 74 -28.88 7.66 22.26
N ILE A 75 -27.76 8.37 22.15
CA ILE A 75 -26.72 8.07 21.18
C ILE A 75 -25.45 7.75 21.95
N VAL A 76 -25.11 6.47 21.98
CA VAL A 76 -23.90 5.95 22.62
C VAL A 76 -22.84 5.67 21.57
N ASP A 77 -21.60 5.41 21.97
CA ASP A 77 -20.52 5.03 21.07
C ASP A 77 -20.02 3.64 21.45
N ILE A 78 -19.83 2.75 20.47
CA ILE A 78 -19.43 1.36 20.74
C ILE A 78 -18.09 1.26 21.49
N TYR A 79 -17.20 2.24 21.29
CA TYR A 79 -15.89 2.32 21.93
C TYR A 79 -15.88 3.25 23.16
N GLY A 80 -17.03 3.83 23.52
CA GLY A 80 -17.15 4.78 24.64
C GLY A 80 -16.40 6.10 24.42
N SER A 81 -16.04 6.41 23.17
CA SER A 81 -15.24 7.60 22.84
C SER A 81 -16.09 8.86 22.66
N GLY A 82 -17.33 8.70 22.21
CA GLY A 82 -18.26 9.79 21.94
C GLY A 82 -19.16 10.14 23.11
N SER A 83 -19.50 11.43 23.25
CA SER A 83 -20.46 11.90 24.25
C SER A 83 -21.18 13.19 23.86
N GLY A 84 -22.32 13.45 24.50
CA GLY A 84 -23.03 14.72 24.41
C GLY A 84 -23.93 14.92 23.20
N ALA A 85 -24.18 13.89 22.38
CA ALA A 85 -25.18 13.97 21.33
C ALA A 85 -26.60 13.94 21.92
N LEU A 86 -27.47 14.79 21.38
CA LEU A 86 -28.89 14.88 21.74
C LEU A 86 -29.73 14.71 20.48
N ALA A 87 -30.72 13.83 20.55
CA ALA A 87 -31.65 13.58 19.47
C ALA A 87 -33.09 13.45 19.97
N LEU A 88 -34.05 13.82 19.12
CA LEU A 88 -35.48 13.81 19.43
C LEU A 88 -36.24 13.03 18.36
N ALA A 89 -37.02 12.03 18.78
CA ALA A 89 -37.91 11.29 17.89
C ALA A 89 -39.18 12.09 17.58
N THR A 90 -39.63 12.00 16.33
CA THR A 90 -40.98 12.41 15.90
C THR A 90 -41.84 11.16 15.78
N ILE A 91 -43.00 11.15 16.43
CA ILE A 91 -43.88 10.00 16.54
C ILE A 91 -45.20 10.31 15.84
N ASP A 92 -45.65 9.39 15.00
CA ASP A 92 -46.99 9.43 14.41
C ASP A 92 -48.04 9.24 15.52
N PRO A 93 -48.95 10.22 15.73
CA PRO A 93 -49.92 10.16 16.83
C PRO A 93 -51.01 9.09 16.65
N VAL A 94 -51.16 8.52 15.45
CA VAL A 94 -52.15 7.49 15.12
C VAL A 94 -51.54 6.10 15.25
N THR A 95 -50.37 5.89 14.65
CA THR A 95 -49.73 4.57 14.57
C THR A 95 -48.72 4.32 15.70
N GLY A 96 -48.25 5.39 16.36
CA GLY A 96 -47.16 5.32 17.32
C GLY A 96 -45.82 4.96 16.68
N ALA A 97 -45.67 5.09 15.36
CA ALA A 97 -44.41 4.81 14.67
C ALA A 97 -43.45 6.02 14.75
N ILE A 98 -42.15 5.78 14.86
CA ILE A 98 -41.13 6.83 14.76
C ILE A 98 -40.94 7.16 13.28
N THR A 99 -41.24 8.41 12.90
CA THR A 99 -41.16 8.88 11.51
C THR A 99 -39.86 9.61 11.19
N ALA A 100 -39.19 10.17 12.20
CA ALA A 100 -37.91 10.85 12.07
C ALA A 100 -37.20 10.92 13.43
N ILE A 101 -35.88 11.07 13.41
CA ILE A 101 -35.09 11.41 14.59
C ILE A 101 -34.23 12.62 14.23
N ALA A 102 -34.48 13.75 14.88
CA ALA A 102 -33.75 14.99 14.65
C ALA A 102 -32.60 15.12 15.65
N VAL A 103 -31.38 15.31 15.16
CA VAL A 103 -30.20 15.59 15.99
C VAL A 103 -30.21 17.08 16.34
N SER A 104 -30.36 17.41 17.61
CA SER A 104 -30.35 18.80 18.11
C SER A 104 -28.97 19.24 18.63
N ASN A 105 -28.13 18.28 19.00
CA ASN A 105 -26.71 18.47 19.30
C ASN A 105 -25.95 17.22 18.83
N GLY A 106 -24.90 17.39 18.02
CA GLY A 106 -24.09 16.26 17.54
C GLY A 106 -23.10 15.70 18.57
N GLY A 107 -22.87 16.40 19.68
CA GLY A 107 -21.86 16.01 20.66
C GLY A 107 -20.43 16.05 20.09
N THR A 108 -19.52 15.28 20.65
CA THR A 108 -18.12 15.19 20.21
C THR A 108 -17.56 13.78 20.37
N GLY A 109 -16.52 13.46 19.60
CA GLY A 109 -15.70 12.26 19.78
C GLY A 109 -16.34 10.94 19.34
N TYR A 110 -17.50 10.95 18.69
CA TYR A 110 -18.13 9.74 18.20
C TYR A 110 -17.31 9.12 17.08
N THR A 111 -17.15 7.80 17.15
CA THR A 111 -16.37 7.00 16.21
C THR A 111 -17.25 5.97 15.51
N ALA A 112 -18.13 5.34 16.27
CA ALA A 112 -19.13 4.39 15.82
C ALA A 112 -20.38 4.56 16.70
N PRO A 113 -21.19 5.60 16.42
CA PRO A 113 -22.38 5.91 17.19
C PRO A 113 -23.46 4.84 17.00
N VAL A 114 -24.12 4.47 18.09
CA VAL A 114 -25.24 3.52 18.15
C VAL A 114 -26.44 4.26 18.72
N VAL A 115 -27.58 4.18 18.02
CA VAL A 115 -28.84 4.78 18.46
C VAL A 115 -29.57 3.79 19.35
N VAL A 116 -29.90 4.21 20.57
CA VAL A 116 -30.67 3.45 21.55
C VAL A 116 -32.01 4.16 21.76
N ILE A 117 -33.08 3.49 21.35
CA ILE A 117 -34.45 4.01 21.47
C ILE A 117 -35.14 3.28 22.61
N THR A 118 -35.62 4.02 23.61
CA THR A 118 -36.26 3.45 24.80
C THR A 118 -37.68 4.00 24.96
N ASP A 119 -38.66 3.11 25.12
CA ASP A 119 -40.04 3.42 25.47
C ASP A 119 -40.64 2.23 26.24
N ASN A 120 -41.69 2.46 27.04
CA ASN A 120 -42.32 1.42 27.84
C ASN A 120 -43.30 0.53 27.05
N ALA A 121 -43.80 1.01 25.91
CA ALA A 121 -44.81 0.34 25.10
C ALA A 121 -44.36 0.12 23.64
N GLY A 122 -43.55 1.02 23.10
CA GLY A 122 -43.06 0.96 21.73
C GLY A 122 -42.06 -0.17 21.46
N ALA A 123 -42.12 -0.76 20.27
CA ALA A 123 -41.17 -1.78 19.84
C ALA A 123 -40.89 -1.73 18.33
N GLY A 124 -39.74 -2.28 17.93
CA GLY A 124 -39.40 -2.54 16.53
C GLY A 124 -38.83 -1.35 15.75
N ALA A 125 -38.51 -0.22 16.38
CA ALA A 125 -37.78 0.86 15.73
C ALA A 125 -36.29 0.54 15.61
N VAL A 126 -35.70 0.89 14.47
CA VAL A 126 -34.27 0.78 14.16
C VAL A 126 -33.84 2.08 13.49
N ALA A 127 -32.70 2.61 13.93
CA ALA A 127 -32.12 3.82 13.36
C ALA A 127 -30.58 3.72 13.32
N GLU A 128 -29.99 4.41 12.36
CA GLU A 128 -28.55 4.46 12.13
C GLU A 128 -28.05 5.90 12.31
N ALA A 129 -26.99 6.08 13.10
CA ALA A 129 -26.32 7.36 13.27
C ALA A 129 -25.09 7.45 12.37
N THR A 130 -24.84 8.63 11.80
CA THR A 130 -23.66 8.93 10.99
C THR A 130 -22.93 10.13 11.58
N ILE A 131 -21.61 10.02 11.74
CA ILE A 131 -20.76 11.16 12.13
C ILE A 131 -20.51 12.08 10.92
N GLY A 132 -20.28 13.36 11.16
CA GLY A 132 -19.98 14.31 10.09
C GLY A 132 -19.44 15.65 10.59
N GLY A 133 -19.43 16.67 9.73
CA GLY A 133 -18.84 17.96 10.05
C GLY A 133 -17.31 17.92 10.08
N ALA A 134 -16.69 18.63 11.03
CA ALA A 134 -15.24 18.63 11.21
C ALA A 134 -14.80 17.34 11.91
N LEU A 135 -14.39 16.35 11.13
CA LEU A 135 -13.83 15.10 11.63
C LEU A 135 -12.37 15.31 12.08
N SER A 136 -11.95 14.60 13.11
CA SER A 136 -10.58 14.59 13.64
C SER A 136 -10.03 13.18 13.71
N GLY A 137 -8.75 13.04 13.38
CA GLY A 137 -8.06 11.76 13.36
C GLY A 137 -8.56 10.82 12.27
N GLY A 138 -7.90 9.66 12.22
CA GLY A 138 -8.22 8.60 11.28
C GLY A 138 -8.00 8.90 9.82
N ILE A 139 -8.38 7.92 8.99
CA ILE A 139 -8.22 7.96 7.54
C ILE A 139 -9.61 7.79 6.93
N ARG A 140 -10.07 8.80 6.19
CA ARG A 140 -11.37 8.72 5.49
C ARG A 140 -11.28 7.64 4.42
N LYS A 141 -12.30 6.78 4.30
CA LYS A 141 -12.31 5.72 3.27
C LYS A 141 -12.90 6.26 1.96
N PHE A 142 -12.44 5.74 0.83
CA PHE A 142 -12.98 6.02 -0.51
C PHE A 142 -12.97 7.51 -0.90
N VAL A 143 -12.02 8.28 -0.36
CA VAL A 143 -11.85 9.70 -0.72
C VAL A 143 -10.90 9.92 -1.89
N ASP A 144 -10.04 8.93 -2.17
CA ASP A 144 -9.12 8.95 -3.30
C ASP A 144 -9.54 7.91 -4.34
N ASN A 145 -9.66 8.36 -5.60
CA ASN A 145 -10.00 7.47 -6.72
C ASN A 145 -8.82 6.58 -7.10
N VAL A 146 -9.11 5.38 -7.62
CA VAL A 146 -8.08 4.51 -8.21
C VAL A 146 -7.52 5.19 -9.45
N PRO A 147 -6.18 5.37 -9.56
CA PRO A 147 -5.56 5.95 -10.75
C PRO A 147 -5.80 5.08 -11.99
N LEU A 148 -6.03 5.72 -13.13
CA LEU A 148 -6.12 5.07 -14.45
C LEU A 148 -4.85 5.34 -15.27
N LEU A 149 -4.81 4.84 -16.50
CA LEU A 149 -3.66 4.98 -17.39
C LEU A 149 -3.46 6.43 -17.86
N GLY A 150 -2.23 6.90 -17.72
CA GLY A 150 -1.74 8.19 -18.22
C GLY A 150 -2.34 9.42 -17.53
N PRO A 151 -1.86 10.64 -17.85
CA PRO A 151 -2.26 11.87 -17.15
C PRO A 151 -3.76 12.18 -17.20
N ALA A 152 -4.46 11.78 -18.27
CA ALA A 152 -5.91 11.95 -18.39
C ALA A 152 -6.69 11.04 -17.41
N GLY A 153 -6.05 10.00 -16.89
CA GLY A 153 -6.56 9.07 -15.90
C GLY A 153 -6.18 9.42 -14.45
N ALA A 154 -5.68 10.64 -14.21
CA ALA A 154 -5.22 11.04 -12.88
C ALA A 154 -6.35 11.01 -11.83
N ASN A 155 -6.03 10.54 -10.63
CA ASN A 155 -6.90 10.65 -9.47
C ASN A 155 -6.90 12.09 -8.92
N ASN A 156 -7.65 12.32 -7.84
CA ASN A 156 -7.75 13.62 -7.15
C ASN A 156 -6.44 14.05 -6.45
N LEU A 157 -5.42 13.18 -6.39
CA LEU A 157 -4.07 13.52 -5.92
C LEU A 157 -3.12 13.83 -7.08
N GLY A 158 -3.59 13.79 -8.33
CA GLY A 158 -2.78 14.00 -9.54
C GLY A 158 -2.00 12.77 -9.99
N GLN A 159 -2.26 11.60 -9.41
CA GLN A 159 -1.52 10.36 -9.67
C GLN A 159 -2.21 9.52 -10.72
N TYR A 160 -1.43 8.83 -11.55
CA TYR A 160 -1.90 7.95 -12.61
C TYR A 160 -0.90 6.81 -12.79
N LEU A 161 -1.27 5.81 -13.59
CA LEU A 161 -0.34 4.76 -14.04
C LEU A 161 0.39 5.27 -15.29
N PRO A 162 1.71 5.56 -15.24
CA PRO A 162 2.44 6.02 -16.41
C PRO A 162 2.42 4.94 -17.50
N VAL A 163 2.52 5.35 -18.76
CA VAL A 163 2.61 4.41 -19.88
C VAL A 163 3.97 4.57 -20.53
N ALA A 164 4.73 3.48 -20.60
CA ALA A 164 6.07 3.51 -21.16
C ALA A 164 6.02 3.75 -22.68
N VAL A 165 6.98 4.53 -23.18
CA VAL A 165 7.14 4.85 -24.60
C VAL A 165 8.21 3.93 -25.21
N ALA A 166 7.82 3.11 -26.19
CA ALA A 166 8.72 2.20 -26.87
C ALA A 166 9.74 2.93 -27.75
N ASP A 167 11.03 2.59 -27.62
CA ASP A 167 12.00 2.79 -28.68
C ASP A 167 11.84 1.66 -29.71
N THR A 168 11.39 2.01 -30.90
CA THR A 168 11.15 1.06 -31.99
C THR A 168 12.28 1.01 -33.01
N ALA A 169 13.30 1.85 -32.85
CA ALA A 169 14.37 2.08 -33.82
C ALA A 169 15.69 1.43 -33.43
N SER A 170 15.99 1.27 -32.14
CA SER A 170 17.27 0.70 -31.66
C SER A 170 17.48 -0.77 -32.02
N PHE A 171 16.39 -1.53 -32.19
CA PHE A 171 16.46 -2.95 -32.59
C PHE A 171 15.54 -3.22 -33.78
N PRO A 172 15.91 -2.73 -34.99
CA PRO A 172 15.12 -2.93 -36.19
C PRO A 172 15.25 -4.38 -36.69
N GLY A 173 14.25 -4.92 -37.40
CA GLY A 173 14.30 -6.30 -37.87
C GLY A 173 13.24 -6.67 -38.93
N PRO A 174 13.56 -7.50 -39.94
CA PRO A 174 12.71 -7.76 -41.11
C PRO A 174 11.74 -8.98 -41.04
N ASN A 175 11.36 -9.47 -39.84
CA ASN A 175 10.47 -10.63 -39.51
C ASN A 175 11.20 -11.96 -39.15
N PRO A 176 10.93 -12.63 -38.00
CA PRO A 176 10.28 -12.15 -36.76
C PRO A 176 11.31 -11.78 -35.66
N PRO A 177 11.07 -10.73 -34.85
CA PRO A 177 10.87 -9.36 -35.35
C PRO A 177 11.66 -8.27 -34.58
N ALA A 178 11.64 -7.04 -35.12
CA ALA A 178 12.08 -5.81 -34.46
C ALA A 178 11.53 -5.73 -33.02
N ALA A 179 12.37 -5.38 -32.04
CA ALA A 179 11.92 -5.28 -30.66
C ALA A 179 11.50 -3.86 -30.30
N ASP A 180 10.59 -3.78 -29.32
CA ASP A 180 10.43 -2.56 -28.54
C ASP A 180 11.52 -2.53 -27.47
N TYR A 181 12.18 -1.38 -27.31
CA TYR A 181 13.23 -1.18 -26.31
C TYR A 181 12.81 -0.14 -25.27
N TYR A 182 13.16 -0.43 -24.02
CA TYR A 182 12.88 0.46 -22.88
C TYR A 182 14.09 0.53 -21.96
N GLU A 183 14.33 1.73 -21.42
CA GLU A 183 15.27 1.96 -20.32
C GLU A 183 14.47 2.26 -19.05
N ILE A 184 14.47 1.34 -18.09
CA ILE A 184 13.71 1.45 -16.85
C ILE A 184 14.69 1.49 -15.67
N ALA A 185 14.50 2.45 -14.78
CA ALA A 185 15.29 2.59 -13.56
C ALA A 185 14.46 2.26 -12.33
N LEU A 186 15.10 1.67 -11.32
CA LEU A 186 14.62 1.65 -9.94
C LEU A 186 15.16 2.88 -9.21
N VAL A 187 14.27 3.66 -8.62
CA VAL A 187 14.58 4.89 -7.87
C VAL A 187 13.87 4.88 -6.51
N GLU A 188 14.35 5.70 -5.57
CA GLU A 188 13.63 6.00 -4.31
C GLU A 188 12.97 7.38 -4.43
N PHE A 189 11.69 7.50 -4.06
CA PHE A 189 10.91 8.73 -4.20
C PHE A 189 9.85 8.86 -3.10
N MET A 190 9.22 10.03 -3.00
CA MET A 190 8.11 10.28 -2.08
C MET A 190 6.81 10.42 -2.88
N GLU A 191 5.75 9.72 -2.46
CA GLU A 191 4.43 9.85 -3.09
C GLU A 191 3.32 9.80 -2.05
N ARG A 192 2.29 10.65 -2.23
CA ARG A 192 1.17 10.75 -1.31
C ARG A 192 0.13 9.67 -1.60
N MET A 193 0.02 8.66 -0.75
CA MET A 193 -0.93 7.54 -0.98
C MET A 193 -2.36 7.82 -0.51
N HIS A 194 -2.60 8.93 0.18
CA HIS A 194 -3.94 9.29 0.69
C HIS A 194 -4.10 10.80 0.96
N SER A 195 -5.29 11.35 0.70
CA SER A 195 -5.70 12.73 0.97
C SER A 195 -5.59 13.16 2.44
N ASP A 196 -5.47 12.21 3.36
CA ASP A 196 -5.35 12.45 4.81
C ASP A 196 -3.95 12.15 5.37
N LEU A 197 -3.04 11.66 4.53
CA LEU A 197 -1.69 11.28 4.95
C LEU A 197 -0.62 12.17 4.29
N PRO A 198 0.56 12.33 4.92
CA PRO A 198 1.72 12.89 4.24
C PRO A 198 2.23 11.93 3.16
N PRO A 199 3.13 12.40 2.26
CA PRO A 199 3.85 11.53 1.35
C PRO A 199 4.57 10.38 2.06
N THR A 200 4.50 9.19 1.46
CA THR A 200 5.19 7.97 1.89
C THR A 200 6.41 7.76 1.01
N LYS A 201 7.48 7.23 1.60
CA LYS A 201 8.68 6.87 0.87
C LYS A 201 8.48 5.54 0.15
N HIS A 202 8.83 5.48 -1.13
CA HIS A 202 8.74 4.30 -1.97
C HIS A 202 10.05 4.05 -2.71
N ARG A 203 10.30 2.78 -3.04
CA ARG A 203 11.15 2.42 -4.18
C ARG A 203 10.24 1.99 -5.31
N GLY A 204 10.52 2.44 -6.53
CA GLY A 204 9.68 2.10 -7.67
C GLY A 204 10.35 2.34 -9.01
N TYR A 205 9.69 1.85 -10.06
CA TYR A 205 10.22 1.87 -11.40
C TYR A 205 9.79 3.13 -12.15
N VAL A 206 10.72 3.69 -12.94
CA VAL A 206 10.47 4.83 -13.82
C VAL A 206 11.15 4.61 -15.17
N GLN A 207 10.57 5.13 -16.25
CA GLN A 207 11.23 5.10 -17.55
C GLN A 207 12.20 6.28 -17.68
N LEU A 208 13.44 6.00 -18.06
CA LEU A 208 14.43 7.02 -18.35
C LEU A 208 14.21 7.64 -19.73
N GLU A 209 14.51 8.93 -19.82
CA GLU A 209 14.58 9.64 -21.09
C GLU A 209 15.77 9.13 -21.91
N THR A 210 15.53 8.96 -23.21
CA THR A 210 16.52 8.58 -24.21
C THR A 210 16.31 9.44 -25.46
N PRO A 211 17.28 9.49 -26.39
CA PRO A 211 17.07 10.18 -27.68
C PRO A 211 15.82 9.71 -28.44
N ALA A 212 15.39 8.46 -28.26
CA ALA A 212 14.24 7.89 -28.96
C ALA A 212 12.89 8.35 -28.41
N ASN A 213 12.80 8.67 -27.11
CA ASN A 213 11.56 9.15 -26.47
C ASN A 213 11.60 10.65 -26.07
N PHE A 214 12.73 11.34 -26.34
CA PHE A 214 12.93 12.75 -26.02
C PHE A 214 11.78 13.66 -26.45
N ALA A 215 11.24 13.46 -27.66
CA ALA A 215 10.17 14.30 -28.21
C ALA A 215 8.83 14.22 -27.48
N VAL A 216 8.61 13.16 -26.68
CA VAL A 216 7.38 12.94 -25.89
C VAL A 216 7.65 12.91 -24.38
N SER A 217 8.89 13.15 -23.97
CA SER A 217 9.30 13.18 -22.56
C SER A 217 8.82 14.46 -21.87
N ASN A 218 8.47 14.35 -20.59
CA ASN A 218 8.24 15.50 -19.72
C ASN A 218 9.55 16.09 -19.15
N HIS A 219 10.70 15.52 -19.50
CA HIS A 219 12.04 15.95 -19.08
C HIS A 219 12.19 16.06 -17.55
N VAL A 220 11.74 15.05 -16.79
CA VAL A 220 11.65 15.14 -15.33
C VAL A 220 13.01 14.85 -14.69
N PRO A 221 13.69 15.82 -14.06
CA PRO A 221 14.92 15.55 -13.31
C PRO A 221 14.63 14.78 -12.02
N MET A 222 15.39 13.71 -11.78
CA MET A 222 15.17 12.82 -10.64
C MET A 222 15.96 13.24 -9.40
N PHE A 223 15.31 13.15 -8.24
CA PHE A 223 15.86 13.47 -6.92
C PHE A 223 15.51 12.38 -5.91
N ASN A 224 16.44 12.07 -5.01
CA ASN A 224 16.21 11.23 -3.84
C ASN A 224 15.28 11.96 -2.85
N PRO A 225 14.69 11.25 -1.86
CA PRO A 225 13.87 11.87 -0.82
C PRO A 225 14.58 12.92 0.04
N ASP A 226 15.92 12.91 0.09
CA ASP A 226 16.74 13.93 0.75
C ASP A 226 17.06 15.14 -0.15
N ASN A 227 16.44 15.21 -1.32
CA ASN A 227 16.57 16.26 -2.33
C ASN A 227 17.95 16.30 -3.02
N THR A 228 18.76 15.24 -2.91
CA THR A 228 19.97 15.09 -3.71
C THR A 228 19.63 14.58 -5.12
N PRO A 229 20.37 14.98 -6.18
CA PRO A 229 20.16 14.45 -7.52
C PRO A 229 20.38 12.93 -7.59
N ILE A 230 19.48 12.21 -8.27
CA ILE A 230 19.74 10.81 -8.64
C ILE A 230 20.67 10.83 -9.85
N LEU A 231 21.80 10.14 -9.75
CA LEU A 231 22.82 10.10 -10.78
C LEU A 231 22.75 8.81 -11.60
N MET A 232 23.07 8.92 -12.88
CA MET A 232 23.33 7.79 -13.77
C MET A 232 24.58 7.03 -13.31
N PRO A 233 24.82 5.80 -13.83
CA PRO A 233 25.98 5.00 -13.42
C PRO A 233 27.36 5.63 -13.64
N ASP A 234 27.46 6.70 -14.43
CA ASP A 234 28.70 7.48 -14.61
C ASP A 234 29.07 8.33 -13.37
N GLY A 235 28.16 8.44 -12.41
CA GLY A 235 28.34 9.18 -11.17
C GLY A 235 28.35 10.70 -11.33
N VAL A 236 27.95 11.23 -12.49
CA VAL A 236 28.01 12.68 -12.80
C VAL A 236 26.73 13.17 -13.50
N THR A 237 26.17 12.39 -14.43
CA THR A 237 24.97 12.80 -15.16
C THR A 237 23.74 12.58 -14.30
N GLN A 238 22.91 13.61 -14.14
CA GLN A 238 21.63 13.44 -13.44
C GLN A 238 20.66 12.61 -14.29
N ALA A 239 19.97 11.66 -13.66
CA ALA A 239 18.94 10.87 -14.30
C ALA A 239 17.72 11.76 -14.64
N ILE A 240 17.29 11.70 -15.89
CA ILE A 240 16.08 12.34 -16.40
C ILE A 240 15.08 11.25 -16.77
N ALA A 241 13.85 11.37 -16.28
CA ALA A 241 12.77 10.45 -16.58
C ALA A 241 11.78 11.03 -17.61
N VAL A 242 11.14 10.12 -18.35
CA VAL A 242 10.04 10.45 -19.27
C VAL A 242 8.87 11.08 -18.52
N ASP A 243 8.60 10.61 -17.31
CA ASP A 243 7.52 11.10 -16.47
C ASP A 243 7.88 10.96 -14.98
N ASN A 244 7.06 11.55 -14.10
CA ASN A 244 7.24 11.43 -12.66
C ASN A 244 7.15 9.95 -12.22
N PRO A 245 7.92 9.54 -11.19
CA PRO A 245 7.75 8.22 -10.60
C PRO A 245 6.39 8.16 -9.90
N HIS A 246 5.67 7.08 -10.16
CA HIS A 246 4.38 6.77 -9.54
C HIS A 246 4.40 5.32 -9.03
N PHE A 247 3.66 5.05 -7.97
CA PHE A 247 3.43 3.73 -7.44
C PHE A 247 2.91 2.79 -8.55
N LEU A 248 3.39 1.54 -8.54
CA LEU A 248 3.26 0.52 -9.61
C LEU A 248 4.11 0.73 -10.86
N GLY A 249 4.74 1.90 -11.03
CA GLY A 249 5.64 2.18 -12.14
C GLY A 249 4.94 2.21 -13.52
N PRO A 250 5.71 2.33 -14.61
CA PRO A 250 5.16 2.50 -15.95
C PRO A 250 4.59 1.19 -16.53
N VAL A 251 3.36 1.25 -17.03
CA VAL A 251 2.73 0.19 -17.80
C VAL A 251 3.41 0.07 -19.16
N ILE A 252 3.95 -1.11 -19.46
CA ILE A 252 4.48 -1.47 -20.79
C ILE A 252 3.37 -2.16 -21.58
N VAL A 253 2.97 -1.56 -22.69
CA VAL A 253 2.02 -2.16 -23.64
C VAL A 253 2.81 -2.88 -24.71
N ALA A 254 2.73 -4.21 -24.72
CA ALA A 254 3.46 -5.06 -25.66
C ALA A 254 2.50 -5.92 -26.50
N THR A 255 2.97 -6.35 -27.67
CA THR A 255 2.20 -7.20 -28.59
C THR A 255 2.56 -8.67 -28.38
N GLY A 256 1.61 -9.47 -27.88
CA GLY A 256 1.76 -10.93 -27.78
C GLY A 256 1.60 -11.64 -29.13
N SER A 257 1.86 -12.95 -29.15
CA SER A 257 1.67 -13.79 -30.34
C SER A 257 0.21 -14.23 -30.52
N VAL A 258 -0.25 -14.19 -31.76
CA VAL A 258 -1.50 -14.86 -32.21
C VAL A 258 -1.21 -15.79 -33.39
N PRO A 259 -2.07 -16.78 -33.71
CA PRO A 259 -1.85 -17.64 -34.86
C PRO A 259 -1.64 -16.84 -36.15
N GLY A 260 -0.49 -17.02 -36.80
CA GLY A 260 -0.13 -16.31 -38.03
C GLY A 260 0.48 -14.92 -37.84
N GLN A 261 0.59 -14.39 -36.60
CA GLN A 261 1.28 -13.14 -36.30
C GLN A 261 2.16 -13.30 -35.04
N PRO A 262 3.49 -13.40 -35.18
CA PRO A 262 4.38 -13.51 -34.03
C PRO A 262 4.32 -12.22 -33.21
N GLY A 263 4.38 -12.37 -31.90
CA GLY A 263 4.47 -11.27 -30.96
C GLY A 263 5.71 -10.42 -31.20
N ARG A 264 5.64 -9.17 -30.75
CA ARG A 264 6.76 -8.25 -30.80
C ARG A 264 7.57 -8.40 -29.50
N PRO A 265 8.83 -8.84 -29.55
CA PRO A 265 9.64 -8.98 -28.36
C PRO A 265 9.96 -7.63 -27.75
N VAL A 266 10.23 -7.63 -26.45
CA VAL A 266 10.67 -6.46 -25.69
C VAL A 266 12.11 -6.67 -25.23
N ARG A 267 12.95 -5.66 -25.41
CA ARG A 267 14.26 -5.54 -24.76
C ARG A 267 14.18 -4.48 -23.68
N LEU A 268 14.77 -4.77 -22.54
CA LEU A 268 14.77 -3.89 -21.38
C LEU A 268 16.19 -3.69 -20.90
N LYS A 269 16.64 -2.44 -20.79
CA LYS A 269 17.80 -2.09 -19.98
C LYS A 269 17.31 -1.61 -18.64
N PHE A 270 17.61 -2.38 -17.60
CA PHE A 270 17.25 -2.08 -16.23
C PHE A 270 18.42 -1.39 -15.54
N TYR A 271 18.16 -0.27 -14.86
CA TYR A 271 19.12 0.42 -14.02
C TYR A 271 18.70 0.32 -12.55
N ASN A 272 19.65 0.04 -11.68
CA ASN A 272 19.51 0.23 -10.25
C ASN A 272 20.13 1.57 -9.88
N LEU A 273 19.29 2.61 -9.73
CA LEU A 273 19.71 3.97 -9.39
C LEU A 273 19.43 4.32 -7.93
N LEU A 274 19.32 3.30 -7.07
CA LEU A 274 19.30 3.52 -5.63
C LEU A 274 20.65 4.06 -5.16
N SER A 275 20.64 4.82 -4.07
CA SER A 275 21.88 5.30 -3.44
C SER A 275 22.79 4.14 -3.03
N ALA A 276 24.11 4.37 -3.14
CA ALA A 276 25.11 3.44 -2.63
C ALA A 276 25.35 3.66 -1.12
N GLY A 277 25.88 2.64 -0.43
CA GLY A 277 26.20 2.70 0.99
C GLY A 277 24.97 2.94 1.87
N ALA A 278 25.12 3.72 2.94
CA ALA A 278 24.06 3.89 3.95
C ALA A 278 22.74 4.47 3.39
N GLY A 279 22.80 5.27 2.33
CA GLY A 279 21.60 5.80 1.67
C GLY A 279 20.81 4.73 0.89
N GLY A 280 21.45 3.60 0.57
CA GLY A 280 20.85 2.45 -0.11
C GLY A 280 20.24 1.41 0.83
N GLU A 281 20.39 1.56 2.13
CA GLU A 281 19.80 0.62 3.09
C GLU A 281 18.26 0.69 3.05
N LEU A 282 17.59 -0.43 3.24
CA LEU A 282 16.13 -0.47 3.22
C LEU A 282 15.59 0.31 4.42
N PHE A 283 14.57 1.14 4.17
CA PHE A 283 13.80 1.78 5.24
C PHE A 283 12.81 0.83 5.92
N LEU A 284 12.75 -0.43 5.46
CA LEU A 284 11.99 -1.51 6.06
C LEU A 284 12.92 -2.44 6.85
N PRO A 285 12.46 -3.04 7.97
CA PRO A 285 13.28 -3.94 8.77
C PRO A 285 13.75 -5.17 7.96
N VAL A 286 15.08 -5.37 7.89
CA VAL A 286 15.69 -6.54 7.25
C VAL A 286 16.06 -7.57 8.32
N ASP A 287 15.56 -8.79 8.17
CA ASP A 287 15.98 -9.93 8.97
C ASP A 287 17.24 -10.55 8.36
N ASN A 288 18.40 -10.21 8.92
CA ASN A 288 19.70 -10.69 8.46
C ASN A 288 19.97 -12.16 8.84
N THR A 289 19.05 -12.86 9.52
CA THR A 289 19.15 -14.31 9.74
C THR A 289 18.59 -15.11 8.57
N VAL A 290 17.79 -14.47 7.71
CA VAL A 290 17.24 -15.08 6.49
C VAL A 290 18.33 -15.22 5.43
N MET A 291 18.38 -16.38 4.79
CA MET A 291 19.28 -16.66 3.67
C MET A 291 19.12 -15.61 2.57
N GLY A 292 20.23 -15.01 2.14
CA GLY A 292 20.23 -13.97 1.12
C GLY A 292 20.01 -12.55 1.63
N ALA A 293 19.74 -12.35 2.94
CA ALA A 293 19.62 -11.03 3.56
C ALA A 293 20.76 -10.72 4.54
N GLY A 294 21.46 -11.76 5.04
CA GLY A 294 22.58 -11.64 5.98
C GLY A 294 23.96 -11.85 5.34
N PRO A 295 24.82 -12.71 5.94
CA PRO A 295 26.14 -13.04 5.41
C PRO A 295 26.10 -13.46 3.93
N GLY A 296 26.96 -12.85 3.12
CA GLY A 296 27.11 -13.12 1.71
C GLY A 296 28.13 -14.21 1.38
N PRO A 297 28.39 -14.45 0.09
CA PRO A 297 29.24 -15.54 -0.37
C PRO A 297 30.74 -15.20 -0.37
N LYS A 298 31.12 -13.95 -0.06
CA LYS A 298 32.51 -13.50 -0.03
C LYS A 298 32.82 -12.69 1.21
N ASP A 299 34.10 -12.69 1.59
CA ASP A 299 34.63 -11.78 2.61
C ASP A 299 34.94 -10.39 2.03
N ALA A 300 35.39 -9.47 2.88
CA ALA A 300 35.74 -8.09 2.48
C ALA A 300 36.89 -8.02 1.46
N MET A 301 37.71 -9.07 1.33
CA MET A 301 38.81 -9.16 0.36
C MET A 301 38.37 -9.84 -0.95
N GLY A 302 37.11 -10.26 -1.06
CA GLY A 302 36.54 -10.92 -2.23
C GLY A 302 36.85 -12.41 -2.34
N MET A 303 37.42 -13.01 -1.31
CA MET A 303 37.61 -14.46 -1.21
C MET A 303 36.29 -15.13 -0.88
N ASP A 304 36.12 -16.38 -1.30
CA ASP A 304 34.91 -17.14 -0.99
C ASP A 304 34.78 -17.37 0.52
N CYS A 305 33.56 -17.18 1.03
CA CYS A 305 33.27 -17.19 2.45
C CYS A 305 32.15 -18.18 2.77
N ASP A 306 32.37 -19.00 3.80
CA ASP A 306 31.35 -19.90 4.35
C ASP A 306 30.90 -19.39 5.73
N PRO A 307 29.70 -18.78 5.84
CA PRO A 307 29.19 -18.29 7.11
C PRO A 307 28.90 -19.42 8.11
N MET A 308 28.65 -20.65 7.63
CA MET A 308 28.43 -21.82 8.51
C MET A 308 29.74 -22.32 9.13
N ALA A 309 30.88 -22.00 8.53
CA ALA A 309 32.21 -22.25 9.08
C ALA A 309 32.67 -21.17 10.09
N GLY A 310 31.82 -20.19 10.42
CA GLY A 310 32.15 -19.09 11.33
C GLY A 310 33.09 -18.04 10.71
N MET A 311 33.21 -18.02 9.37
CA MET A 311 33.99 -17.02 8.66
C MET A 311 33.26 -15.66 8.67
N ALA A 312 34.03 -14.57 8.77
CA ALA A 312 33.49 -13.22 8.65
C ALA A 312 33.21 -12.89 7.19
N CYS A 313 31.95 -13.07 6.76
CA CYS A 313 31.52 -12.74 5.40
C CYS A 313 31.00 -11.31 5.32
N GLU A 314 31.25 -10.64 4.21
CA GLU A 314 30.60 -9.38 3.89
C GLU A 314 29.09 -9.66 3.76
N PRO A 315 28.19 -8.84 4.30
CA PRO A 315 26.75 -9.05 4.17
C PRO A 315 26.23 -8.61 2.80
N TYR A 316 25.14 -9.26 2.39
CA TYR A 316 24.38 -8.83 1.23
C TYR A 316 23.86 -7.39 1.38
N LYS A 317 24.02 -6.56 0.33
CA LYS A 317 23.53 -5.17 0.35
C LYS A 317 22.01 -5.09 0.23
N GLN A 318 21.38 -4.12 0.87
CA GLN A 318 19.92 -3.99 0.89
C GLN A 318 19.34 -3.20 -0.30
N ASN A 319 20.20 -2.58 -1.11
CA ASN A 319 19.84 -1.93 -2.38
C ASN A 319 19.99 -2.87 -3.59
N ARG A 320 20.01 -4.19 -3.40
CA ARG A 320 20.00 -5.12 -4.52
C ARG A 320 18.64 -5.17 -5.18
N ALA A 321 18.61 -5.26 -6.50
CA ALA A 321 17.38 -5.43 -7.25
C ALA A 321 17.57 -6.27 -8.51
N THR A 322 16.50 -6.92 -8.95
CA THR A 322 16.35 -7.52 -10.29
C THR A 322 14.93 -7.27 -10.80
N VAL A 323 14.62 -7.61 -12.04
CA VAL A 323 13.26 -7.51 -12.58
C VAL A 323 12.79 -8.89 -12.99
N HIS A 324 11.75 -9.39 -12.34
CA HIS A 324 11.01 -10.58 -12.77
C HIS A 324 9.71 -10.16 -13.44
N LEU A 325 9.48 -10.60 -14.68
CA LEU A 325 8.20 -10.40 -15.38
C LEU A 325 7.31 -11.63 -15.16
N HIS A 326 6.40 -11.52 -14.21
CA HIS A 326 5.54 -12.61 -13.78
C HIS A 326 4.53 -12.98 -14.86
N GLY A 327 4.47 -14.27 -15.19
CA GLY A 327 3.60 -14.82 -16.22
C GLY A 327 4.17 -14.79 -17.63
N ASN A 328 5.46 -14.44 -17.78
CA ASN A 328 6.15 -14.44 -19.06
C ASN A 328 6.56 -15.85 -19.54
N ASN A 329 6.71 -15.98 -20.86
CA ASN A 329 7.39 -17.09 -21.51
C ASN A 329 8.75 -16.60 -22.06
N THR A 330 9.80 -16.70 -21.25
CA THR A 330 11.11 -16.12 -21.59
C THR A 330 12.28 -17.07 -21.38
N VAL A 331 13.44 -16.66 -21.89
CA VAL A 331 14.72 -17.34 -21.66
C VAL A 331 15.18 -17.12 -20.22
N TRP A 332 15.75 -18.16 -19.60
CA TRP A 332 16.11 -18.14 -18.18
C TRP A 332 17.00 -16.96 -17.76
N ILE A 333 17.90 -16.49 -18.64
CA ILE A 333 18.77 -15.33 -18.37
C ILE A 333 17.99 -14.03 -18.21
N SER A 334 16.75 -13.97 -18.70
CA SER A 334 15.88 -12.80 -18.65
C SER A 334 14.64 -13.04 -17.80
N ASP A 335 14.59 -14.11 -17.00
CA ASP A 335 13.46 -14.36 -16.13
C ASP A 335 13.50 -13.48 -14.87
N GLY A 336 14.68 -13.05 -14.41
CA GLY A 336 14.81 -12.35 -13.12
C GLY A 336 14.79 -13.33 -11.95
N THR A 337 15.49 -14.46 -12.08
CA THR A 337 15.62 -15.43 -10.99
C THR A 337 16.23 -14.77 -9.76
N THR A 338 16.02 -15.37 -8.58
CA THR A 338 16.41 -14.73 -7.31
C THR A 338 17.89 -14.40 -7.19
N HIS A 339 18.75 -15.02 -8.00
CA HIS A 339 20.20 -14.79 -8.03
C HIS A 339 20.67 -13.89 -9.19
N GLN A 340 19.76 -13.18 -9.86
CA GLN A 340 20.06 -12.24 -10.96
C GLN A 340 20.01 -10.78 -10.54
N TRP A 341 20.09 -10.50 -9.25
CA TRP A 341 20.15 -9.14 -8.75
C TRP A 341 21.46 -8.44 -9.08
N ILE A 342 21.41 -7.12 -9.09
CA ILE A 342 22.53 -6.18 -9.20
C ILE A 342 22.45 -5.17 -8.06
N THR A 343 23.58 -4.69 -7.57
CA THR A 343 23.67 -3.47 -6.74
C THR A 343 23.74 -2.23 -7.62
N PRO A 344 23.47 -1.01 -7.10
CA PRO A 344 23.72 0.21 -7.86
C PRO A 344 25.21 0.38 -8.19
N ALA A 345 25.50 1.23 -9.17
CA ALA A 345 26.87 1.59 -9.51
C ALA A 345 27.54 2.30 -8.31
N GLY A 346 28.83 2.01 -8.08
CA GLY A 346 29.58 2.59 -6.96
C GLY A 346 29.32 1.94 -5.60
N GLU A 347 28.45 0.92 -5.50
CA GLU A 347 28.26 0.17 -4.26
C GLU A 347 29.54 -0.57 -3.85
N SER A 348 29.95 -0.39 -2.59
CA SER A 348 31.18 -1.01 -2.07
C SER A 348 30.89 -2.45 -1.64
N THR A 349 31.08 -3.37 -2.58
CA THR A 349 30.88 -4.82 -2.36
C THR A 349 31.81 -5.65 -3.23
N PRO A 350 32.31 -6.81 -2.74
CA PRO A 350 33.09 -7.74 -3.55
C PRO A 350 32.24 -8.57 -4.52
N TYR A 351 30.92 -8.43 -4.50
CA TYR A 351 29.99 -9.17 -5.36
C TYR A 351 28.82 -8.27 -5.80
N PRO A 352 29.04 -7.35 -6.76
CA PRO A 352 28.04 -6.36 -7.17
C PRO A 352 26.84 -6.95 -7.92
N LYS A 353 26.84 -8.24 -8.20
CA LYS A 353 25.75 -8.96 -8.87
C LYS A 353 25.67 -10.40 -8.40
N GLY A 354 24.47 -10.97 -8.49
CA GLY A 354 24.24 -12.35 -8.15
C GLY A 354 24.86 -13.33 -9.14
N VAL A 355 25.05 -14.57 -8.69
CA VAL A 355 25.82 -15.60 -9.42
C VAL A 355 25.23 -15.97 -10.79
N SER A 356 23.90 -15.85 -10.96
CA SER A 356 23.21 -16.12 -12.22
C SER A 356 22.94 -14.86 -13.05
N ALA A 357 23.33 -13.66 -12.58
CA ALA A 357 23.18 -12.43 -13.33
C ALA A 357 23.96 -12.50 -14.65
N ARG A 358 23.25 -12.40 -15.77
CA ARG A 358 23.78 -12.45 -17.13
C ARG A 358 23.05 -11.42 -17.97
N ASN A 359 23.79 -10.66 -18.77
CA ASN A 359 23.23 -9.78 -19.78
C ASN A 359 22.82 -10.60 -21.01
N ILE A 360 21.85 -10.09 -21.77
CA ILE A 360 21.49 -10.73 -23.03
C ILE A 360 22.64 -10.52 -24.05
N PRO A 361 23.11 -11.58 -24.74
CA PRO A 361 24.33 -11.50 -25.55
C PRO A 361 24.31 -10.52 -26.73
N ASP A 362 23.13 -10.14 -27.19
CA ASP A 362 22.90 -9.27 -28.34
C ASP A 362 22.70 -7.79 -27.97
N MET A 363 22.75 -7.45 -26.68
CA MET A 363 22.81 -6.07 -26.21
C MET A 363 24.23 -5.71 -25.76
N PRO A 364 24.67 -4.45 -25.94
CA PRO A 364 25.90 -3.96 -25.33
C PRO A 364 25.90 -4.18 -23.81
N ASP A 365 27.08 -4.45 -23.25
CA ASP A 365 27.23 -4.52 -21.79
C ASP A 365 26.74 -3.19 -21.18
N PRO A 366 25.68 -3.20 -20.35
CA PRO A 366 25.10 -1.99 -19.81
C PRO A 366 25.99 -1.32 -18.76
N GLY A 367 27.06 -1.98 -18.30
CA GLY A 367 27.97 -1.48 -17.28
C GLY A 367 27.48 -1.72 -15.84
N PRO A 368 28.24 -1.25 -14.83
CA PRO A 368 27.87 -1.38 -13.42
C PRO A 368 26.50 -0.75 -13.12
N GLY A 369 25.76 -1.32 -12.17
CA GLY A 369 24.45 -0.79 -11.79
C GLY A 369 23.34 -1.03 -12.82
N ALA A 370 23.60 -1.81 -13.88
CA ALA A 370 22.59 -2.10 -14.89
C ALA A 370 22.61 -3.57 -15.37
N ALA A 371 21.46 -4.01 -15.89
CA ALA A 371 21.25 -5.34 -16.45
C ALA A 371 20.35 -5.27 -17.69
N THR A 372 20.37 -6.31 -18.52
CA THR A 372 19.56 -6.38 -19.74
C THR A 372 18.66 -7.61 -19.75
N PHE A 373 17.44 -7.44 -20.25
CA PHE A 373 16.44 -8.50 -20.33
C PHE A 373 15.82 -8.54 -21.73
N TYR A 374 15.49 -9.75 -22.17
CA TYR A 374 14.75 -10.03 -23.38
C TYR A 374 13.47 -10.77 -23.03
N TYR A 375 12.33 -10.25 -23.49
CA TYR A 375 11.02 -10.87 -23.32
C TYR A 375 10.49 -11.20 -24.70
N THR A 376 10.33 -12.50 -24.98
CA THR A 376 9.94 -12.97 -26.32
C THR A 376 8.55 -12.50 -26.74
N ASN A 377 7.66 -12.30 -25.74
CA ASN A 377 6.23 -12.12 -25.93
C ASN A 377 5.57 -13.21 -26.79
N ALA A 378 6.21 -14.39 -26.89
CA ALA A 378 5.73 -15.55 -27.62
C ALA A 378 4.63 -16.30 -26.84
N GLN A 379 3.54 -15.59 -26.54
CA GLN A 379 2.43 -16.04 -25.72
C GLN A 379 1.16 -15.24 -26.02
N SER A 380 0.00 -15.77 -25.63
CA SER A 380 -1.29 -15.10 -25.81
C SER A 380 -1.39 -13.80 -25.00
N ALA A 381 -2.19 -12.85 -25.49
CA ALA A 381 -2.52 -11.62 -24.76
C ALA A 381 -3.04 -11.93 -23.34
N ARG A 382 -2.49 -11.23 -22.35
CA ARG A 382 -2.81 -11.37 -20.92
C ARG A 382 -2.28 -10.17 -20.14
N LEU A 383 -2.82 -9.95 -18.95
CA LEU A 383 -2.21 -9.05 -17.98
C LEU A 383 -1.04 -9.77 -17.29
N MET A 384 0.12 -9.11 -17.28
CA MET A 384 1.31 -9.50 -16.52
C MET A 384 1.70 -8.36 -15.61
N PHE A 385 2.56 -8.63 -14.63
CA PHE A 385 3.16 -7.62 -13.79
C PHE A 385 4.64 -7.93 -13.62
N TYR A 386 5.46 -6.90 -13.47
CA TYR A 386 6.87 -7.06 -13.17
C TYR A 386 7.17 -6.50 -11.79
N HIS A 387 8.11 -7.13 -11.10
CA HIS A 387 8.45 -6.79 -9.74
C HIS A 387 9.88 -7.20 -9.42
N ASP A 388 10.38 -6.73 -8.27
CA ASP A 388 11.67 -7.17 -7.78
C ASP A 388 11.63 -8.64 -7.37
N HIS A 389 12.78 -9.31 -7.51
CA HIS A 389 12.90 -10.70 -7.14
C HIS A 389 14.22 -11.02 -6.43
N ALA A 390 14.88 -10.03 -5.83
CA ALA A 390 16.19 -10.21 -5.23
C ALA A 390 16.16 -11.16 -4.01
N MET A 391 17.06 -12.15 -4.01
CA MET A 391 17.14 -13.17 -2.96
C MET A 391 17.15 -12.57 -1.54
N GLY A 392 16.29 -13.11 -0.68
CA GLY A 392 16.23 -12.77 0.75
C GLY A 392 15.47 -11.49 1.10
N ILE A 393 15.22 -10.61 0.11
CA ILE A 393 14.62 -9.28 0.32
C ILE A 393 13.42 -8.97 -0.60
N THR A 394 12.97 -9.91 -1.43
CA THR A 394 11.79 -9.71 -2.31
C THR A 394 10.56 -9.16 -1.59
N ARG A 395 10.25 -9.66 -0.39
CA ARG A 395 9.11 -9.20 0.43
C ARG A 395 9.21 -7.74 0.93
N LEU A 396 10.40 -7.14 0.80
CA LEU A 396 10.70 -5.78 1.24
C LEU A 396 10.83 -4.84 0.04
N ASN A 397 11.28 -5.37 -1.10
CA ASN A 397 11.40 -4.62 -2.35
C ASN A 397 10.05 -4.49 -3.09
N VAL A 398 9.14 -5.46 -2.92
CA VAL A 398 7.74 -5.43 -3.39
C VAL A 398 6.85 -4.91 -2.27
#